data_AF-A0A849ILI0-F1
#
_entry.id   AF-A0A849ILI0-F1
#
_cell.length_a   1.000
_cell.length_b   1.000
_cell.length_c   1.000
_cell.angle_alpha   90.00
_cell.angle_beta   90.00
_cell.angle_gamma   90.00
#
_symmetry.space_group_name_H-M   'P 1'
#
loop_
_entity.id
_entity.type
_entity.pdbx_description
1 polymer ?
#
loop_
_entity_poly.entity_id
_entity_poly.type
_entity_poly.pdbx_seq_one_letter_code
_entity_poly.pdbx_strand_id
1 'polypeptide(L)'
;MFLMAFVQVGVLAIAFQKLELSAHSAYLLFATILAGSMVNVPLFRMKGESPGEEVAIHVNVGGCVVPVAFCIYLMGHHPLDFFRLSIAVLLVSLLCYRISRQVPGVGIGMPVFLAPIAAATVSYLLDAQDAPSLAYISGTLGVLIGSDLFHLEDLRKMGAPYASIGGAGSFDGIFITGIVAVLLA
;
A
#
# COMPACT_ATOMS: atom_id res chain seq x y z
N MET A 1 10.89 -10.56 25.19
CA MET A 1 10.44 -11.10 23.89
C MET A 1 8.95 -11.42 23.89
N PHE A 2 8.43 -12.20 24.85
CA PHE A 2 7.00 -12.58 24.91
C PHE A 2 6.02 -11.40 25.05
N LEU A 3 6.35 -10.39 25.87
CA LEU A 3 5.52 -9.19 26.04
C LEU A 3 5.41 -8.35 24.74
N MET A 4 6.51 -8.22 23.99
CA MET A 4 6.51 -7.49 22.70
C MET A 4 5.67 -8.23 21.64
N ALA A 5 5.74 -9.56 21.60
CA ALA A 5 4.90 -10.34 20.69
C ALA A 5 3.40 -10.17 21.02
N PHE A 6 3.04 -10.12 22.30
CA PHE A 6 1.65 -9.91 22.74
C PHE A 6 1.13 -8.51 22.36
N VAL A 7 1.96 -7.49 22.49
CA VAL A 7 1.63 -6.11 22.08
C VAL A 7 1.46 -6.02 20.56
N GLN A 8 2.34 -6.64 19.77
CA GLN A 8 2.23 -6.66 18.31
C GLN A 8 0.94 -7.34 17.83
N VAL A 9 0.59 -8.49 18.44
CA VAL A 9 -0.65 -9.20 18.14
C VAL A 9 -1.87 -8.37 18.54
N GLY A 10 -1.83 -7.68 19.68
CA GLY A 10 -2.92 -6.82 20.15
C GLY A 10 -3.18 -5.62 19.23
N VAL A 11 -2.13 -4.94 18.77
CA VAL A 11 -2.25 -3.78 17.87
C VAL A 11 -2.85 -4.19 16.52
N LEU A 12 -2.37 -5.30 15.95
CA LEU A 12 -2.88 -5.82 14.69
C LEU A 12 -4.37 -6.23 14.81
N ALA A 13 -4.75 -6.86 15.93
CA ALA A 13 -6.14 -7.21 16.19
C ALA A 13 -7.05 -5.98 16.27
N ILE A 14 -6.61 -4.88 16.90
CA ILE A 14 -7.39 -3.63 16.97
C ILE A 14 -7.61 -3.05 15.58
N ALA A 15 -6.56 -3.00 14.74
CA ALA A 15 -6.68 -2.48 13.39
C ALA A 15 -7.72 -3.26 12.58
N PHE A 16 -7.65 -4.59 12.64
CA PHE A 16 -8.59 -5.42 11.90
C PHE A 16 -10.01 -5.42 12.47
N GLN A 17 -10.17 -5.25 13.78
CA GLN A 17 -11.49 -5.08 14.39
C GLN A 17 -12.15 -3.77 13.93
N LYS A 18 -11.38 -2.68 13.74
CA LYS A 18 -11.89 -1.44 13.12
C LYS A 18 -12.31 -1.61 11.66
N LEU A 19 -11.78 -2.62 10.97
CA LEU A 19 -12.19 -3.02 9.61
C LEU A 19 -13.25 -4.13 9.62
N GLU A 20 -13.88 -4.38 10.78
CA GLU A 20 -14.92 -5.39 10.97
C GLU A 20 -14.51 -6.83 10.60
N LEU A 21 -13.20 -7.12 10.62
CA LEU A 21 -12.69 -8.46 10.37
C LEU A 21 -12.69 -9.31 11.65
N SER A 22 -13.03 -10.59 11.48
CA SER A 22 -12.75 -11.59 12.51
C SER A 22 -11.23 -11.75 12.72
N ALA A 23 -10.82 -12.17 13.92
CA ALA A 23 -9.40 -12.46 14.19
C ALA A 23 -8.84 -13.50 13.21
N HIS A 24 -9.63 -14.50 12.81
CA HIS A 24 -9.18 -15.52 11.88
C HIS A 24 -8.93 -14.97 10.47
N SER A 25 -9.87 -14.19 9.92
CA SER A 25 -9.71 -13.56 8.60
C SER A 25 -8.57 -12.54 8.58
N ALA A 26 -8.37 -11.83 9.68
CA ALA A 26 -7.22 -10.95 9.90
C ALA A 26 -5.87 -11.70 9.79
N TYR A 27 -5.69 -12.81 10.52
CA TYR A 27 -4.48 -13.61 10.43
C TYR A 27 -4.27 -14.23 9.04
N LEU A 28 -5.35 -14.68 8.40
CA LEU A 28 -5.28 -15.21 7.04
C LEU A 28 -4.86 -14.14 6.03
N LEU A 29 -5.42 -12.93 6.12
CA LEU A 29 -5.04 -11.81 5.27
C LEU A 29 -3.56 -11.47 5.46
N PHE A 30 -3.11 -11.35 6.72
CA PHE A 30 -1.72 -11.09 7.03
C PHE A 30 -0.78 -12.20 6.51
N ALA A 31 -1.12 -13.46 6.73
CA ALA A 31 -0.34 -14.60 6.22
C ALA A 31 -0.31 -14.64 4.69
N THR A 32 -1.43 -14.30 4.02
CA THR A 32 -1.52 -14.26 2.56
C THR A 32 -0.67 -13.14 1.98
N ILE A 33 -0.66 -11.97 2.64
CA ILE A 33 0.24 -10.88 2.30
C ILE A 33 1.69 -11.35 2.44
N LEU A 34 2.08 -11.85 3.62
CA LEU A 34 3.44 -12.34 3.90
C LEU A 34 3.90 -13.45 2.95
N ALA A 35 3.05 -14.40 2.59
CA ALA A 35 3.41 -15.41 1.60
C ALA A 35 3.49 -14.79 0.19
N GLY A 36 2.60 -13.86 -0.11
CA GLY A 36 2.52 -13.15 -1.38
C GLY A 36 3.68 -12.21 -1.67
N SER A 37 4.45 -11.71 -0.68
CA SER A 37 5.67 -10.91 -0.96
C SER A 37 6.61 -11.63 -1.88
N MET A 38 6.74 -12.92 -1.62
CA MET A 38 7.76 -13.75 -2.22
C MET A 38 7.45 -14.01 -3.69
N VAL A 39 6.24 -13.64 -4.14
CA VAL A 39 5.72 -13.90 -5.48
C VAL A 39 5.61 -12.59 -6.25
N ASN A 40 6.38 -12.48 -7.33
CA ASN A 40 6.29 -11.41 -8.31
C ASN A 40 5.76 -11.98 -9.62
N VAL A 41 4.67 -11.39 -10.13
CA VAL A 41 4.04 -11.80 -11.39
C VAL A 41 4.52 -10.87 -12.50
N PRO A 42 5.05 -11.38 -13.62
CA PRO A 42 5.50 -10.53 -14.73
C PRO A 42 4.30 -9.82 -15.37
N LEU A 43 4.44 -8.51 -15.61
CA LEU A 43 3.44 -7.70 -16.29
C LEU A 43 3.87 -7.38 -17.73
N PHE A 44 4.94 -6.61 -17.88
CA PHE A 44 5.42 -6.15 -19.19
C PHE A 44 6.91 -5.77 -19.11
N ARG A 45 7.50 -5.47 -20.26
CA ARG A 45 8.87 -4.95 -20.37
C ARG A 45 8.84 -3.55 -20.94
N MET A 46 9.77 -2.71 -20.50
CA MET A 46 9.97 -1.37 -21.06
C MET A 46 11.45 -1.15 -21.38
N LYS A 47 11.73 -0.26 -22.33
CA LYS A 47 13.10 0.12 -22.68
C LYS A 47 13.72 0.88 -21.51
N GLY A 48 14.94 0.51 -21.15
CA GLY A 48 15.79 1.26 -20.23
C GLY A 48 16.36 2.51 -20.91
N GLU A 49 17.11 3.29 -20.14
CA GLU A 49 17.75 4.51 -20.63
C GLU A 49 18.96 4.21 -21.55
N SER A 50 19.66 3.11 -21.30
CA SER A 50 20.80 2.71 -22.13
C SER A 50 20.36 1.95 -23.40
N PRO A 51 21.03 2.16 -24.55
CA PRO A 51 20.72 1.41 -25.78
C PRO A 51 20.81 -0.11 -25.57
N GLY A 52 19.69 -0.81 -25.82
CA GLY A 52 19.60 -2.27 -25.64
C GLY A 52 19.24 -2.73 -24.22
N GLU A 53 19.07 -1.81 -23.27
CA GLU A 53 18.61 -2.12 -21.93
C GLU A 53 17.09 -2.34 -21.92
N GLU A 54 16.65 -3.37 -21.22
CA GLU A 54 15.24 -3.63 -20.94
C GLU A 54 15.03 -3.79 -19.43
N VAL A 55 13.93 -3.22 -18.94
CA VAL A 55 13.49 -3.35 -17.56
C VAL A 55 12.22 -4.19 -17.55
N ALA A 56 12.26 -5.35 -16.90
CA ALA A 56 11.08 -6.19 -16.69
C ALA A 56 10.26 -5.69 -15.49
N ILE A 57 9.02 -5.27 -15.75
CA ILE A 57 8.08 -4.81 -14.74
C ILE A 57 7.22 -5.97 -14.26
N HIS A 58 7.23 -6.15 -12.95
CA HIS A 58 6.42 -7.13 -12.24
C HIS A 58 5.41 -6.43 -11.33
N VAL A 59 4.44 -7.21 -10.86
CA VAL A 59 3.57 -6.83 -9.74
C VAL A 59 3.76 -7.79 -8.59
N ASN A 60 3.89 -7.26 -7.38
CA ASN A 60 4.03 -8.07 -6.19
C ASN A 60 2.66 -8.58 -5.70
N VAL A 61 2.55 -9.87 -5.38
CA VAL A 61 1.25 -10.42 -4.94
C VAL A 61 0.85 -9.86 -3.58
N GLY A 62 1.70 -9.93 -2.58
CA GLY A 62 1.34 -9.47 -1.23
C GLY A 62 1.45 -7.95 -1.04
N GLY A 63 2.27 -7.27 -1.84
CA GLY A 63 2.47 -5.82 -1.79
C GLY A 63 1.56 -5.02 -2.70
N CYS A 64 0.89 -5.65 -3.68
CA CYS A 64 -0.02 -4.96 -4.60
C CYS A 64 -1.33 -5.74 -4.79
N VAL A 65 -1.28 -6.99 -5.26
CA VAL A 65 -2.49 -7.73 -5.65
C VAL A 65 -3.44 -7.97 -4.47
N VAL A 66 -2.94 -8.51 -3.37
CA VAL A 66 -3.73 -8.81 -2.17
C VAL A 66 -4.25 -7.52 -1.50
N PRO A 67 -3.44 -6.46 -1.29
CA PRO A 67 -3.94 -5.18 -0.79
C PRO A 67 -5.03 -4.56 -1.67
N VAL A 68 -4.88 -4.58 -2.99
CA VAL A 68 -5.90 -4.08 -3.92
C VAL A 68 -7.16 -4.93 -3.85
N ALA A 69 -7.04 -6.26 -3.83
CA ALA A 69 -8.18 -7.16 -3.67
C ALA A 69 -8.92 -6.90 -2.35
N PHE A 70 -8.20 -6.63 -1.27
CA PHE A 70 -8.81 -6.29 0.01
C PHE A 70 -9.45 -4.90 0.02
N CYS A 71 -8.90 -3.92 -0.71
CA CYS A 71 -9.59 -2.63 -0.94
C CYS A 71 -10.93 -2.84 -1.65
N ILE A 72 -10.96 -3.69 -2.69
CA ILE A 72 -12.20 -4.03 -3.41
C ILE A 72 -13.19 -4.74 -2.47
N TYR A 73 -12.70 -5.65 -1.62
CA TYR A 73 -13.53 -6.31 -0.60
C TYR A 73 -14.19 -5.28 0.35
N LEU A 74 -13.42 -4.34 0.89
CA LEU A 74 -13.94 -3.31 1.79
C LEU A 74 -14.97 -2.40 1.11
N MET A 75 -14.73 -2.00 -0.14
CA MET A 75 -15.70 -1.22 -0.93
C MET A 75 -17.03 -1.98 -1.14
N GLY A 76 -17.00 -3.31 -1.18
CA GLY A 76 -18.19 -4.14 -1.35
C GLY A 76 -18.94 -4.45 -0.05
N HIS A 77 -18.30 -4.28 1.12
CA HIS A 77 -18.87 -4.64 2.42
C HIS A 77 -19.19 -3.42 3.31
N HIS A 78 -18.58 -2.27 3.04
CA HIS A 78 -18.83 -1.03 3.78
C HIS A 78 -19.58 -0.03 2.88
N PRO A 79 -20.55 0.73 3.42
CA PRO A 79 -21.37 1.68 2.65
C PRO A 79 -20.61 2.98 2.35
N LEU A 80 -19.46 2.88 1.67
CA LEU A 80 -18.58 4.01 1.41
C LEU A 80 -19.14 4.93 0.33
N ASP A 81 -19.16 6.23 0.59
CA ASP A 81 -19.48 7.23 -0.43
C ASP A 81 -18.35 7.32 -1.47
N PHE A 82 -18.67 7.02 -2.72
CA PHE A 82 -17.69 6.96 -3.81
C PHE A 82 -16.99 8.30 -4.07
N PHE A 83 -17.69 9.42 -3.84
CA PHE A 83 -17.13 10.75 -4.02
C PHE A 83 -16.05 11.06 -2.97
N ARG A 84 -16.35 10.83 -1.68
CA ARG A 84 -15.37 10.96 -0.58
C ARG A 84 -14.19 10.01 -0.76
N LEU A 85 -14.45 8.77 -1.13
CA LEU A 85 -13.41 7.77 -1.41
C LEU A 85 -12.46 8.25 -2.53
N SER A 86 -13.01 8.74 -3.64
CA SER A 86 -12.23 9.24 -4.77
C SER A 86 -11.37 10.43 -4.38
N ILE A 87 -11.91 11.38 -3.60
CA ILE A 87 -11.14 12.51 -3.06
C ILE A 87 -10.02 12.02 -2.15
N ALA A 88 -10.30 11.09 -1.23
CA ALA A 88 -9.30 10.58 -0.31
C ALA A 88 -8.13 9.92 -1.04
N VAL A 89 -8.43 9.02 -2.00
CA VAL A 89 -7.41 8.36 -2.83
C VAL A 89 -6.62 9.37 -3.65
N LEU A 90 -7.28 10.36 -4.25
CA LEU A 90 -6.62 11.40 -5.05
C LEU A 90 -5.65 12.24 -4.21
N LEU A 91 -6.09 12.72 -3.04
CA LEU A 91 -5.27 13.55 -2.15
C LEU A 91 -4.04 12.79 -1.63
N VAL A 92 -4.25 11.55 -1.16
CA VAL A 92 -3.15 10.71 -0.65
C VAL A 92 -2.19 10.35 -1.80
N SER A 93 -2.71 10.03 -2.99
CA SER A 93 -1.91 9.74 -4.18
C SER A 93 -1.04 10.93 -4.59
N LEU A 94 -1.62 12.13 -4.69
CA LEU A 94 -0.88 13.34 -5.05
C LEU A 94 0.20 13.68 -4.02
N LEU A 95 -0.10 13.51 -2.73
CA LEU A 95 0.88 13.69 -1.67
C LEU A 95 2.02 12.69 -1.83
N CYS A 96 1.70 11.39 -1.93
CA CYS A 96 2.68 10.31 -2.07
C CYS A 96 3.57 10.53 -3.30
N TYR A 97 2.97 10.91 -4.44
CA TYR A 97 3.69 11.23 -5.66
C TYR A 97 4.74 12.35 -5.44
N ARG A 98 4.38 13.40 -4.72
CA ARG A 98 5.29 14.54 -4.51
C ARG A 98 6.44 14.25 -3.54
N ILE A 99 6.26 13.32 -2.61
CA ILE A 99 7.23 13.05 -1.53
C ILE A 99 8.09 11.83 -1.82
N SER A 100 7.61 10.89 -2.63
CA SER A 100 8.34 9.68 -2.98
C SER A 100 9.36 9.96 -4.07
N ARG A 101 10.45 9.20 -4.04
CA ARG A 101 11.45 9.18 -5.11
C ARG A 101 11.97 7.76 -5.29
N GLN A 102 12.30 7.39 -6.52
CA GLN A 102 12.95 6.11 -6.80
C GLN A 102 14.45 6.22 -6.51
N VAL A 103 14.95 5.40 -5.59
CA VAL A 103 16.33 5.37 -5.14
C VAL A 103 16.98 4.06 -5.61
N PRO A 104 18.02 4.10 -6.47
CA PRO A 104 18.69 2.90 -6.97
C PRO A 104 19.18 1.98 -5.85
N GLY A 105 18.92 0.68 -5.97
CA GLY A 105 19.28 -0.34 -4.98
C GLY A 105 18.44 -0.35 -3.69
N VAL A 106 17.57 0.65 -3.49
CA VAL A 106 16.67 0.75 -2.32
C VAL A 106 15.20 0.61 -2.73
N GLY A 107 14.84 1.15 -3.89
CA GLY A 107 13.46 1.24 -4.38
C GLY A 107 12.79 2.54 -3.98
N ILE A 108 11.57 2.50 -3.42
CA ILE A 108 10.82 3.73 -3.11
C ILE A 108 11.33 4.36 -1.82
N GLY A 109 11.92 5.56 -1.93
CA GLY A 109 12.32 6.38 -0.78
C GLY A 109 11.24 7.40 -0.41
N MET A 110 10.62 7.25 0.76
CA MET A 110 9.73 8.25 1.38
C MET A 110 9.69 8.09 2.91
N PRO A 111 9.29 9.12 3.70
CA PRO A 111 9.15 8.98 5.14
C PRO A 111 8.02 7.99 5.49
N VAL A 112 8.35 6.95 6.26
CA VAL A 112 7.49 5.77 6.51
C VAL A 112 6.11 6.14 7.07
N PHE A 113 6.02 7.14 7.97
CA PHE A 113 4.75 7.52 8.61
C PHE A 113 3.95 8.58 7.87
N LEU A 114 4.49 9.18 6.80
CA LEU A 114 3.82 10.30 6.15
C LEU A 114 2.53 9.85 5.42
N ALA A 115 2.59 8.74 4.69
CA ALA A 115 1.42 8.16 4.03
C ALA A 115 0.31 7.74 5.02
N PRO A 116 0.59 6.97 6.10
CA PRO A 116 -0.48 6.55 7.01
C PRO A 116 -1.11 7.72 7.78
N ILE A 117 -0.32 8.71 8.20
CA ILE A 117 -0.86 9.91 8.87
C ILE A 117 -1.74 10.70 7.91
N ALA A 118 -1.31 10.88 6.66
CA ALA A 118 -2.10 11.58 5.66
C ALA A 118 -3.41 10.85 5.35
N ALA A 119 -3.36 9.53 5.14
CA ALA A 119 -4.54 8.72 4.88
C ALA A 119 -5.54 8.75 6.05
N ALA A 120 -5.06 8.61 7.28
CA ALA A 120 -5.91 8.72 8.48
C ALA A 120 -6.54 10.11 8.61
N THR A 121 -5.73 11.17 8.45
CA THR A 121 -6.20 12.55 8.59
C THR A 121 -7.24 12.89 7.51
N VAL A 122 -6.95 12.59 6.24
CA VAL A 122 -7.86 12.87 5.13
C VAL A 122 -9.17 12.09 5.28
N SER A 123 -9.08 10.81 5.67
CA SER A 123 -10.26 9.96 5.83
C SER A 123 -11.13 10.42 7.00
N TYR A 124 -10.54 10.72 8.15
CA TYR A 124 -11.27 11.24 9.31
C TYR A 124 -11.96 12.58 9.03
N LEU A 125 -11.32 13.46 8.26
CA LEU A 125 -11.91 14.76 7.87
C LEU A 125 -13.05 14.63 6.85
N LEU A 126 -13.02 13.61 5.99
CA LEU A 126 -14.06 13.39 4.97
C LEU A 126 -15.23 12.58 5.52
N ASP A 127 -14.95 11.55 6.31
CA ASP A 127 -15.94 10.68 6.92
C ASP A 127 -15.40 10.07 8.22
N ALA A 128 -15.73 10.69 9.35
CA ALA A 128 -15.30 10.21 10.66
C ALA A 128 -15.92 8.85 11.04
N GLN A 129 -17.07 8.48 10.47
CA GLN A 129 -17.75 7.23 10.79
C GLN A 129 -17.07 6.05 10.11
N ASP A 130 -16.78 6.17 8.82
CA ASP A 130 -16.10 5.14 8.02
C ASP A 130 -14.59 5.39 7.86
N ALA A 131 -14.02 6.25 8.71
CA ALA A 131 -12.62 6.68 8.64
C ALA A 131 -11.63 5.51 8.57
N PRO A 132 -11.77 4.41 9.33
CA PRO A 132 -10.86 3.27 9.24
C PRO A 132 -10.82 2.65 7.83
N SER A 133 -11.98 2.38 7.23
CA SER A 133 -12.05 1.78 5.89
C SER A 133 -11.58 2.75 4.82
N LEU A 134 -11.96 4.03 4.90
CA LEU A 134 -11.42 5.06 3.99
C LEU A 134 -9.90 5.19 4.14
N ALA A 135 -9.36 5.11 5.35
CA ALA A 135 -7.93 5.25 5.63
C ALA A 135 -7.15 4.06 5.09
N TYR A 136 -7.66 2.84 5.24
CA TYR A 136 -7.06 1.65 4.64
C TYR A 136 -6.99 1.78 3.11
N ILE A 137 -8.14 2.10 2.48
CA ILE A 137 -8.24 2.13 1.03
C ILE A 137 -7.44 3.29 0.43
N SER A 138 -7.62 4.51 0.97
CA SER A 138 -6.90 5.69 0.48
C SER A 138 -5.40 5.60 0.75
N GLY A 139 -4.98 5.02 1.88
CA GLY A 139 -3.58 4.74 2.18
C GLY A 139 -2.97 3.73 1.20
N THR A 140 -3.66 2.61 0.98
CA THR A 140 -3.18 1.53 0.09
C THR A 140 -3.14 1.98 -1.37
N LEU A 141 -4.28 2.43 -1.91
CA LEU A 141 -4.39 2.85 -3.31
C LEU A 141 -3.63 4.14 -3.56
N GLY A 142 -3.62 5.07 -2.61
CA GLY A 142 -2.87 6.33 -2.72
C GLY A 142 -1.37 6.09 -2.82
N VAL A 143 -0.79 5.22 -1.99
CA VAL A 143 0.63 4.87 -2.10
C VAL A 143 0.92 4.13 -3.41
N LEU A 144 0.11 3.13 -3.78
CA LEU A 144 0.31 2.39 -5.03
C LEU A 144 0.26 3.32 -6.25
N ILE A 145 -0.75 4.19 -6.34
CA ILE A 145 -0.89 5.09 -7.48
C ILE A 145 0.20 6.16 -7.45
N GLY A 146 0.39 6.83 -6.32
CA GLY A 146 1.28 7.98 -6.21
C GLY A 146 2.76 7.59 -6.22
N SER A 147 3.14 6.59 -5.43
CA SER A 147 4.54 6.20 -5.25
C SER A 147 5.02 5.18 -6.28
N ASP A 148 4.17 4.25 -6.71
CA ASP A 148 4.57 3.24 -7.73
C ASP A 148 4.16 3.68 -9.14
N LEU A 149 2.85 3.81 -9.42
CA LEU A 149 2.36 3.96 -10.81
C LEU A 149 2.81 5.27 -11.47
N PHE A 150 2.72 6.40 -10.76
CA PHE A 150 3.14 7.69 -11.31
C PHE A 150 4.66 7.83 -11.45
N HIS A 151 5.46 6.91 -10.89
CA HIS A 151 6.92 6.89 -11.01
C HIS A 151 7.45 5.79 -11.96
N LEU A 152 6.57 5.13 -12.73
CA LEU A 152 7.00 4.05 -13.65
C LEU A 152 8.08 4.49 -14.64
N GLU A 153 8.08 5.75 -15.07
CA GLU A 153 9.12 6.27 -15.98
C GLU A 153 10.49 6.37 -15.30
N ASP A 154 10.54 6.64 -14.00
CA ASP A 154 11.80 6.74 -13.26
C ASP A 154 12.46 5.37 -13.06
N LEU A 155 11.67 4.30 -13.10
CA LEU A 155 12.21 2.93 -13.06
C LEU A 155 13.12 2.63 -14.26
N ARG A 156 12.96 3.33 -15.39
CA ARG A 156 13.84 3.19 -16.57
C ARG A 156 15.25 3.71 -16.32
N LYS A 157 15.40 4.63 -15.36
CA LYS A 157 16.64 5.31 -15.00
C LYS A 157 17.43 4.57 -13.92
N MET A 158 16.86 3.49 -13.36
CA MET A 158 17.46 2.79 -12.22
C MET A 158 18.62 1.85 -12.61
N GLY A 159 18.83 1.57 -13.90
CA GLY A 159 19.87 0.63 -14.35
C GLY A 159 19.61 -0.82 -13.93
N ALA A 160 18.38 -1.14 -13.51
CA ALA A 160 18.01 -2.44 -12.97
C ALA A 160 17.29 -3.28 -14.03
N PRO A 161 17.65 -4.56 -14.22
CA PRO A 161 17.03 -5.42 -15.23
C PRO A 161 15.57 -5.79 -14.89
N TYR A 162 15.15 -5.57 -13.65
CA TYR A 162 13.77 -5.77 -13.21
C TYR A 162 13.36 -4.77 -12.13
N ALA A 163 12.07 -4.47 -12.07
CA ALA A 163 11.43 -3.72 -11.00
C ALA A 163 10.06 -4.33 -10.69
N SER A 164 9.55 -4.11 -9.46
CA SER A 164 8.26 -4.66 -9.02
C SER A 164 7.39 -3.60 -8.36
N ILE A 165 6.19 -3.41 -8.89
CA ILE A 165 5.13 -2.56 -8.33
C ILE A 165 4.68 -3.17 -6.99
N GLY A 166 4.76 -2.37 -5.92
CA GLY A 166 4.49 -2.84 -4.57
C GLY A 166 5.54 -3.79 -3.99
N GLY A 167 6.64 -4.04 -4.69
CA GLY A 167 7.69 -4.99 -4.29
C GLY A 167 9.10 -4.39 -4.13
N ALA A 168 9.35 -3.18 -4.62
CA ALA A 168 10.66 -2.52 -4.58
C ALA A 168 10.99 -1.92 -3.19
N GLY A 169 10.96 -2.74 -2.14
CA GLY A 169 11.07 -2.27 -0.74
C GLY A 169 9.75 -1.84 -0.11
N SER A 170 8.65 -1.86 -0.87
CA SER A 170 7.29 -1.45 -0.46
C SER A 170 6.49 -2.54 0.25
N PHE A 171 7.03 -3.75 0.36
CA PHE A 171 6.29 -4.92 0.85
C PHE A 171 5.76 -4.75 2.28
N ASP A 172 6.52 -4.03 3.11
CA ASP A 172 6.07 -3.57 4.42
C ASP A 172 5.34 -2.22 4.31
N GLY A 173 5.76 -1.32 3.42
CA GLY A 173 5.23 0.04 3.31
C GLY A 173 3.72 0.13 3.04
N ILE A 174 3.18 -0.60 2.05
CA ILE A 174 1.77 -0.46 1.64
C ILE A 174 0.83 -1.05 2.69
N PHE A 175 1.12 -2.29 3.13
CA PHE A 175 0.30 -2.95 4.15
C PHE A 175 0.42 -2.25 5.51
N ILE A 176 1.64 -1.90 5.96
CA ILE A 176 1.83 -1.14 7.21
C ILE A 176 1.17 0.24 7.09
N THR A 177 1.24 0.90 5.93
CA THR A 177 0.51 2.16 5.71
C THR A 177 -0.98 1.96 5.92
N GLY A 178 -1.59 0.95 5.30
CA GLY A 178 -3.01 0.67 5.47
C GLY A 178 -3.38 0.39 6.93
N ILE A 179 -2.63 -0.47 7.61
CA ILE A 179 -2.90 -0.84 9.01
C ILE A 179 -2.64 0.31 9.98
N VAL A 180 -1.55 1.05 9.82
CA VAL A 180 -1.25 2.21 10.69
C VAL A 180 -2.25 3.33 10.44
N ALA A 181 -2.67 3.57 9.19
CA ALA A 181 -3.71 4.54 8.89
C ALA A 181 -5.03 4.19 9.60
N VAL A 182 -5.43 2.92 9.57
CA VAL A 182 -6.60 2.40 10.30
C VAL A 182 -6.49 2.58 11.80
N LEU A 183 -5.31 2.36 12.38
CA LEU A 183 -5.11 2.56 13.81
C LEU A 183 -5.26 4.03 14.21
N LEU A 184 -4.82 4.94 13.34
CA LEU A 184 -4.85 6.39 13.56
C LEU A 184 -6.20 7.04 13.24
N ALA A 185 -7.03 6.42 12.40
CA ALA A 185 -8.36 6.89 12.00
C ALA A 185 -9.45 6.42 12.97
#